data_AF-A0A1I4WEN7-F1
#
_entry.id   AF-A0A1I4WEN7-F1
#
_cell.length_a   1.000
_cell.length_b   1.000
_cell.length_c   1.000
_cell.angle_alpha   90.00
_cell.angle_beta   90.00
_cell.angle_gamma   90.00
#
_symmetry.space_group_name_H-M   'P 1'
#
loop_
_entity.id
_entity.type
_entity.pdbx_description
1 polymer ?
#
loop_
_entity_poly.entity_id
_entity_poly.type
_entity_poly.pdbx_seq_one_letter_code
_entity_poly.pdbx_strand_id
1 'polypeptide(L)'
;MKNLVSAFFLIILVGCTKTEKAEIPQEKMVDVLYDLTVSSSARNTSNRRDTIQYVVDYKQILKKHGVDSLKFIKAQKIYQQDPDVYAVIYDSVQKRLQKKLEEVRATKPDSTEEKLNPVINVKELKALRRNK
;
A
#
# COMPACT_ATOMS: atom_id res chain seq x y z
N MET A 1 51.73 17.42 16.13
CA MET A 1 50.48 16.64 16.32
C MET A 1 49.21 17.38 15.87
N LYS A 2 49.12 18.71 16.01
CA LYS A 2 48.02 19.55 15.49
C LYS A 2 47.70 19.37 13.98
N ASN A 3 48.72 19.23 13.14
CA ASN A 3 48.54 19.10 11.68
C ASN A 3 47.99 17.73 11.27
N LEU A 4 48.18 16.70 12.11
CA LEU A 4 47.76 15.32 11.84
C LEU A 4 46.28 15.11 12.21
N VAL A 5 45.82 15.81 13.27
CA VAL A 5 44.39 15.91 13.62
C VAL A 5 43.61 16.65 12.53
N SER A 6 44.19 17.72 11.97
CA SER A 6 43.59 18.45 10.84
C SER A 6 43.45 17.59 9.58
N ALA A 7 44.41 16.70 9.31
CA ALA A 7 44.36 15.79 8.18
C ALA A 7 43.27 14.71 8.36
N PHE A 8 43.07 14.20 9.58
CA PHE A 8 42.02 13.23 9.89
C PHE A 8 40.61 13.83 9.77
N PHE A 9 40.45 15.12 10.08
CA PHE A 9 39.17 15.83 9.94
C PHE A 9 38.75 16.02 8.47
N LEU A 10 39.72 16.15 7.55
CA LEU A 10 39.43 16.30 6.11
C LEU A 10 38.95 14.99 5.45
N ILE A 11 39.36 13.84 5.97
CA ILE A 11 39.03 12.52 5.40
C ILE A 11 37.56 12.14 5.64
N ILE A 12 36.92 12.71 6.68
CA ILE A 12 35.52 12.42 7.04
C ILE A 12 34.53 13.04 6.03
N LEU A 13 34.95 14.03 5.24
CA LEU A 13 34.08 14.78 4.32
C LEU A 13 33.93 14.15 2.92
N VAL A 14 34.67 13.09 2.61
CA VAL A 14 34.60 12.43 1.29
C VAL A 14 33.65 11.24 1.35
N GLY A 15 32.35 11.53 1.53
CA GLY A 15 31.28 10.55 1.36
C GLY A 15 31.06 10.25 -0.12
N CYS A 16 31.40 9.04 -0.55
CA CYS A 16 31.21 8.59 -1.93
C CYS A 16 29.71 8.32 -2.19
N THR A 17 29.05 9.17 -2.97
CA THR A 17 27.66 8.97 -3.39
C THR A 17 27.62 8.03 -4.61
N LYS A 18 27.59 6.72 -4.36
CA LYS A 18 27.20 5.78 -5.42
C LYS A 18 25.71 5.97 -5.72
N THR A 19 25.39 6.51 -6.88
CA THR A 19 24.02 6.56 -7.42
C THR A 19 23.62 5.16 -7.85
N GLU A 20 22.90 4.45 -6.98
CA GLU A 20 22.36 3.12 -7.26
C GLU A 20 21.07 3.27 -8.08
N LYS A 21 20.91 2.48 -9.16
CA LYS A 21 19.69 2.50 -9.99
C LYS A 21 18.64 1.58 -9.39
N ALA A 22 17.38 2.00 -9.42
CA ALA A 22 16.27 1.19 -8.94
C ALA A 22 16.10 -0.07 -9.82
N GLU A 23 16.04 -1.24 -9.18
CA GLU A 23 15.75 -2.51 -9.88
C GLU A 23 14.28 -2.60 -10.34
N ILE A 24 13.38 -1.83 -9.73
CA ILE A 24 11.97 -1.77 -10.08
C ILE A 24 11.76 -0.55 -10.97
N PRO A 25 11.24 -0.70 -12.19
CA PRO A 25 10.88 0.43 -13.07
C PRO A 25 9.82 1.34 -12.45
N GLN A 26 9.78 2.60 -12.88
CA GLN A 26 8.90 3.61 -12.31
C GLN A 26 7.42 3.25 -12.49
N GLU A 27 7.05 2.78 -13.68
CA GLU A 27 5.70 2.36 -14.04
C GLU A 27 5.25 1.18 -13.17
N LYS A 28 6.16 0.23 -12.95
CA LYS A 28 5.91 -0.93 -12.07
C LYS A 28 5.77 -0.51 -10.61
N MET A 29 6.52 0.51 -10.17
CA MET A 29 6.38 1.08 -8.83
C MET A 29 5.00 1.74 -8.66
N VAL A 30 4.50 2.44 -9.69
CA VAL A 30 3.13 3.00 -9.71
C VAL A 30 2.08 1.89 -9.57
N ASP A 31 2.22 0.77 -10.28
CA ASP A 31 1.30 -0.37 -10.18
C ASP A 31 1.26 -0.97 -8.77
N VAL A 32 2.43 -1.18 -8.17
CA VAL A 32 2.56 -1.73 -6.81
C VAL A 32 1.93 -0.79 -5.78
N LEU A 33 2.28 0.50 -5.82
CA LEU A 33 1.79 1.51 -4.87
C LEU A 33 0.29 1.75 -5.02
N TYR A 34 -0.26 1.65 -6.23
CA TYR A 34 -1.69 1.72 -6.46
C TYR A 34 -2.43 0.59 -5.73
N ASP A 35 -2.02 -0.67 -5.93
CA ASP A 35 -2.67 -1.82 -5.29
C ASP A 35 -2.52 -1.81 -3.76
N LEU A 36 -1.35 -1.39 -3.25
CA LEU A 36 -1.12 -1.20 -1.82
C LEU A 36 -2.04 -0.13 -1.22
N THR A 37 -2.22 0.99 -1.91
CA THR A 37 -3.11 2.07 -1.49
C THR A 37 -4.57 1.62 -1.48
N VAL A 38 -5.01 0.88 -2.50
CA VAL A 38 -6.37 0.32 -2.55
C VAL A 38 -6.61 -0.68 -1.42
N SER A 39 -5.69 -1.62 -1.20
CA SER A 39 -5.82 -2.62 -0.12
C SER A 39 -5.84 -1.98 1.27
N SER A 40 -4.94 -1.02 1.53
CA SER A 40 -4.92 -0.30 2.82
C SER A 40 -6.19 0.52 3.05
N SER A 41 -6.73 1.15 2.01
CA SER A 41 -8.01 1.87 2.08
C SER A 41 -9.18 0.93 2.35
N ALA A 42 -9.22 -0.24 1.70
CA ALA A 42 -10.26 -1.26 1.94
C ALA A 42 -10.21 -1.77 3.39
N ARG A 43 -9.01 -1.98 3.94
CA ARG A 43 -8.82 -2.36 5.34
C ARG A 43 -9.32 -1.29 6.31
N ASN A 44 -9.01 -0.02 6.02
CA ASN A 44 -9.40 1.11 6.87
C ASN A 44 -10.90 1.46 6.83
N THR A 45 -11.59 1.14 5.72
CA THR A 45 -13.03 1.47 5.53
C THR A 45 -13.97 0.38 6.02
N SER A 46 -13.47 -0.82 6.30
CA SER A 46 -14.29 -1.92 6.80
C SER A 46 -14.57 -1.75 8.31
N ASN A 47 -15.71 -1.10 8.60
CA ASN A 47 -16.21 -0.88 9.97
C ASN A 47 -16.90 -2.10 10.61
N ARG A 48 -17.02 -3.23 9.90
CA ARG A 48 -17.74 -4.42 10.40
C ARG A 48 -16.78 -5.39 11.08
N ARG A 49 -16.76 -5.35 12.42
CA ARG A 49 -15.97 -6.27 13.27
C ARG A 49 -16.29 -7.76 13.03
N ASP A 50 -17.47 -8.05 12.48
CA ASP A 50 -18.00 -9.42 12.35
C ASP A 50 -17.89 -10.01 10.94
N THR A 51 -17.26 -9.29 9.99
CA THR A 51 -16.92 -9.87 8.67
C THR A 51 -15.49 -10.34 8.68
N ILE A 52 -15.23 -11.57 8.20
CA ILE A 52 -13.87 -12.02 7.83
C ILE A 52 -13.37 -11.02 6.79
N GLN A 53 -12.57 -10.06 7.21
CA GLN A 53 -11.92 -9.14 6.29
C GLN A 53 -10.93 -9.98 5.48
N TYR A 54 -11.20 -10.15 4.18
CA TYR A 54 -10.18 -10.61 3.24
C TYR A 54 -9.14 -9.49 3.10
N VAL A 55 -8.31 -9.34 4.14
CA VAL A 55 -7.19 -8.41 4.12
C VAL A 55 -6.15 -9.02 3.20
N VAL A 56 -6.02 -8.44 2.00
CA VAL A 56 -4.92 -8.80 1.11
C VAL A 56 -3.64 -8.32 1.78
N ASP A 57 -2.79 -9.27 2.19
CA ASP A 57 -1.53 -8.96 2.85
C ASP A 57 -0.60 -8.22 1.88
N TYR A 58 0.17 -7.29 2.42
CA TYR A 58 1.25 -6.58 1.73
C TYR A 58 2.14 -7.55 0.93
N LYS A 59 2.49 -8.71 1.51
CA LYS A 59 3.28 -9.74 0.82
C LYS A 59 2.59 -10.32 -0.40
N GLN A 60 1.27 -10.50 -0.35
CA GLN A 60 0.49 -11.01 -1.47
C GLN A 60 0.46 -10.02 -2.63
N ILE A 61 0.37 -8.72 -2.32
CA ILE A 61 0.41 -7.64 -3.32
C ILE A 61 1.77 -7.58 -3.99
N LEU A 62 2.86 -7.61 -3.23
CA LEU A 62 4.20 -7.65 -3.81
C LEU A 62 4.40 -8.90 -4.70
N LYS A 63 3.94 -10.06 -4.23
CA LYS A 63 3.98 -11.31 -5.01
C LYS A 63 3.18 -11.22 -6.30
N LYS A 64 1.98 -10.60 -6.29
CA LYS A 64 1.15 -10.35 -7.48
C LYS A 64 1.93 -9.58 -8.56
N HIS A 65 2.79 -8.64 -8.14
CA HIS A 65 3.63 -7.85 -9.04
C HIS A 65 4.99 -8.49 -9.35
N GLY A 66 5.27 -9.69 -8.83
CA GLY A 66 6.58 -10.34 -8.98
C GLY A 66 7.72 -9.52 -8.38
N VAL A 67 7.43 -8.80 -7.28
CA VAL A 67 8.38 -7.96 -6.56
C VAL A 67 8.69 -8.62 -5.22
N ASP A 68 9.97 -8.67 -4.85
CA ASP A 68 10.38 -9.08 -3.52
C ASP A 68 10.39 -7.89 -2.54
N SER A 69 10.13 -8.16 -1.26
CA SER A 69 10.11 -7.14 -0.21
C SER A 69 11.42 -6.35 -0.08
N LEU A 70 12.57 -7.00 -0.22
CA LEU A 70 13.86 -6.31 -0.15
C LEU A 70 14.10 -5.45 -1.38
N LYS A 71 13.73 -5.96 -2.57
CA LYS A 71 13.80 -5.20 -3.83
C LYS A 71 12.92 -3.97 -3.78
N PHE A 72 11.71 -4.09 -3.22
CA PHE A 72 10.80 -2.96 -3.04
C PHE A 72 11.39 -1.88 -2.14
N ILE A 73 11.89 -2.25 -0.97
CA ILE A 73 12.48 -1.28 -0.02
C ILE A 73 13.69 -0.58 -0.63
N LYS A 74 14.56 -1.30 -1.34
CA LYS A 74 15.71 -0.71 -2.04
C LYS A 74 15.28 0.26 -3.13
N ALA A 75 14.34 -0.15 -3.99
CA ALA A 75 13.83 0.73 -5.04
C ALA A 75 13.16 1.97 -4.47
N GLN A 76 12.35 1.82 -3.41
CA GLN A 76 11.71 2.95 -2.75
C GLN A 76 12.75 3.92 -2.16
N LYS A 77 13.80 3.40 -1.52
CA LYS A 77 14.91 4.22 -1.01
C LYS A 77 15.61 5.00 -2.12
N ILE A 78 15.81 4.38 -3.30
CA ILE A 78 16.43 5.03 -4.46
C ILE A 78 15.53 6.15 -4.99
N TYR A 79 14.24 5.90 -5.16
CA TYR A 79 13.31 6.94 -5.62
C TYR A 79 13.20 8.11 -4.62
N GLN A 80 13.28 7.84 -3.32
CA GLN A 80 13.29 8.89 -2.29
C GLN A 80 14.52 9.82 -2.33
N GLN A 81 15.59 9.44 -3.04
CA GLN A 81 16.76 10.30 -3.21
C GLN A 81 16.50 11.44 -4.23
N ASP A 82 15.51 11.27 -5.11
CA ASP A 82 15.11 12.26 -6.10
C ASP A 82 13.64 12.66 -5.86
N PRO A 83 13.39 13.78 -5.15
CA PRO A 83 12.04 14.21 -4.81
C PRO A 83 11.14 14.44 -6.02
N ASP A 84 11.69 14.91 -7.15
CA ASP A 84 10.93 15.22 -8.35
C ASP A 84 10.43 13.93 -9.00
N VAL A 85 11.29 12.92 -9.13
CA VAL A 85 10.90 11.60 -9.64
C VAL A 85 9.90 10.94 -8.69
N TYR A 86 10.10 11.03 -7.38
CA TYR A 86 9.19 10.45 -6.40
C TYR A 86 7.81 11.13 -6.43
N ALA A 87 7.76 12.45 -6.60
CA ALA A 87 6.51 13.18 -6.78
C ALA A 87 5.75 12.70 -8.02
N VAL A 88 6.44 12.52 -9.16
CA VAL A 88 5.82 12.00 -10.39
C VAL A 88 5.20 10.61 -10.19
N ILE A 89 5.84 9.74 -9.41
CA ILE A 89 5.27 8.41 -9.07
C ILE A 89 3.95 8.57 -8.32
N TYR A 90 3.91 9.38 -7.27
CA TYR A 90 2.70 9.56 -6.45
C TYR A 90 1.59 10.30 -7.20
N ASP A 91 1.93 11.30 -8.00
CA ASP A 91 0.98 11.98 -8.89
C ASP A 91 0.34 11.00 -9.87
N SER A 92 1.12 10.06 -10.40
CA SER A 92 0.63 9.02 -11.31
C SER A 92 -0.33 8.06 -10.59
N VAL A 93 0.01 7.64 -9.36
CA VAL A 93 -0.88 6.84 -8.51
C VAL A 93 -2.19 7.58 -8.24
N GLN A 94 -2.11 8.86 -7.85
CA GLN A 94 -3.28 9.69 -7.56
C GLN A 94 -4.18 9.87 -8.77
N LYS A 95 -3.62 10.18 -9.95
CA LYS A 95 -4.39 10.31 -11.20
C LYS A 95 -5.13 9.02 -11.54
N ARG A 96 -4.48 7.86 -11.36
CA ARG A 96 -5.11 6.56 -11.58
C ARG A 96 -6.26 6.29 -10.61
N LEU A 97 -6.08 6.61 -9.33
CA LEU A 97 -7.13 6.49 -8.31
C LEU A 97 -8.33 7.39 -8.62
N GLN A 98 -8.08 8.65 -9.00
CA GLN A 98 -9.13 9.60 -9.37
C GLN A 98 -9.93 9.11 -10.58
N LYS A 99 -9.24 8.69 -11.64
CA LYS A 99 -9.89 8.11 -12.83
C LYS A 99 -10.76 6.91 -12.45
N LYS A 100 -10.23 5.99 -11.63
CA LYS A 100 -10.99 4.82 -11.18
C LYS A 100 -12.22 5.20 -10.35
N LEU A 101 -12.09 6.22 -9.50
CA LEU A 101 -13.19 6.73 -8.69
C LEU A 101 -14.30 7.35 -9.55
N GLU A 102 -13.93 8.10 -10.59
CA GLU A 102 -14.88 8.66 -11.56
C GLU A 102 -15.61 7.56 -12.32
N GLU A 103 -14.89 6.53 -12.80
CA GLU A 103 -15.48 5.35 -13.45
C GLU A 103 -16.52 4.67 -12.54
N VAL A 104 -16.18 4.44 -11.27
CA VAL A 104 -17.08 3.81 -10.28
C VAL A 104 -18.28 4.69 -9.94
N ARG A 105 -18.13 6.03 -9.92
CA ARG A 105 -19.23 6.96 -9.67
C ARG A 105 -20.16 7.11 -10.88
N ALA A 106 -19.63 6.96 -12.09
CA ALA A 106 -20.41 7.00 -13.32
C ALA A 106 -21.33 5.77 -13.46
N THR A 107 -20.93 4.62 -12.90
CA THR A 107 -21.83 3.48 -12.73
C THR A 107 -22.83 3.76 -11.62
N LYS A 108 -24.14 3.65 -11.90
CA LYS A 108 -25.18 3.74 -10.85
C LYS A 108 -24.89 2.67 -9.79
N PRO A 109 -25.05 2.96 -8.48
CA PRO A 109 -24.95 1.94 -7.46
C PRO A 109 -25.95 0.84 -7.83
N ASP A 110 -25.46 -0.39 -7.92
CA ASP A 110 -26.30 -1.55 -8.18
C ASP A 110 -27.36 -1.55 -7.07
N SER A 111 -28.61 -1.23 -7.42
CA SER A 111 -29.73 -1.07 -6.48
C SER A 111 -30.13 -2.38 -5.80
N THR A 112 -29.37 -3.45 -6.04
CA THR A 112 -29.37 -4.65 -5.24
C THR A 112 -28.62 -4.33 -3.94
N GLU A 113 -29.27 -3.62 -3.02
CA GLU A 113 -29.09 -3.95 -1.62
C GLU A 113 -29.39 -5.45 -1.53
N GLU A 114 -28.36 -6.28 -1.62
CA GLU A 114 -28.44 -7.66 -1.18
C GLU A 114 -28.77 -7.57 0.30
N LYS A 115 -30.08 -7.58 0.60
CA LYS A 115 -30.59 -7.72 1.95
C LYS A 115 -29.95 -9.01 2.44
N LEU A 116 -28.87 -8.88 3.20
CA LEU A 116 -28.20 -9.98 3.85
C LEU A 116 -29.26 -10.69 4.68
N ASN A 117 -29.80 -11.77 4.15
CA ASN A 117 -30.72 -12.61 4.88
C ASN A 117 -29.90 -13.19 6.04
N PRO A 118 -30.25 -12.89 7.30
CA PRO A 118 -29.49 -13.40 8.41
C PRO A 118 -29.51 -14.92 8.33
N VAL A 119 -28.32 -15.54 8.23
CA VAL A 119 -28.14 -17.00 8.16
C VAL A 119 -28.72 -17.69 9.40
N ILE A 120 -28.88 -16.95 10.50
CA ILE A 120 -29.43 -17.44 11.76
C ILE A 120 -30.69 -16.66 12.10
N ASN A 121 -31.79 -17.37 12.33
CA ASN A 121 -33.03 -16.78 12.81
C ASN A 121 -32.90 -16.45 14.30
N VAL A 122 -32.95 -15.17 14.66
CA VAL A 122 -32.81 -14.68 16.05
C VAL A 122 -33.85 -15.30 17.00
N LYS A 123 -35.01 -15.74 16.48
CA LYS A 123 -36.03 -16.46 17.28
C LYS A 123 -35.53 -17.84 17.75
N GLU A 124 -34.76 -18.54 16.91
CA GLU A 124 -34.22 -19.86 17.25
C GLU A 124 -33.13 -19.76 18.33
N LEU A 125 -32.27 -18.74 18.26
CA LEU A 125 -31.30 -18.44 19.31
C LEU A 125 -31.97 -18.16 20.67
N LYS A 126 -33.11 -17.45 20.66
CA LYS A 126 -33.86 -17.14 21.88
C LYS A 126 -34.58 -18.37 22.46
N ALA A 127 -34.90 -19.36 21.63
CA ALA A 127 -35.46 -20.63 22.06
C ALA A 127 -34.38 -21.52 22.72
N LEU A 128 -33.18 -21.59 22.14
CA LEU A 128 -32.04 -22.32 22.70
C LEU A 128 -31.59 -21.77 24.06
N ARG A 129 -31.70 -20.45 24.27
CA ARG A 129 -31.36 -19.81 25.55
C ARG A 129 -32.38 -20.02 26.68
N ARG A 130 -33.58 -20.51 26.39
CA ARG A 130 -34.63 -20.78 27.41
C ARG A 130 -34.62 -22.21 27.93
N ASN A 131 -33.93 -23.12 27.25
CA ASN A 131 -33.83 -24.53 27.64
C ASN A 131 -32.55 -24.86 28.46
N LYS A 132 -31.91 -23.84 29.03
CA LYS A 132 -30.74 -23.97 29.91
C LYS A 132 -30.96 -23.11 31.14
#